data_AF-A0A815EHD9-F1
#
_entry.id   AF-A0A815EHD9-F1
#
_cell.length_a   1.000
_cell.length_b   1.000
_cell.length_c   1.000
_cell.angle_alpha   90.00
_cell.angle_beta   90.00
_cell.angle_gamma   90.00
#
_symmetry.space_group_name_H-M   'P 1'
#
loop_
_entity.id
_entity.type
_entity.pdbx_description
1 polymer ?
#
loop_
_entity_poly.entity_id
_entity_poly.type
_entity_poly.pdbx_seq_one_letter_code
_entity_poly.pdbx_strand_id
1 'polypeptide(L)'
;MSNKDDESIEMLYSKLCLDLNMDIETKLDAWRSYEHIRKHYVLEGDQLHWLAVSLYLSCRRYKHITTNQFNPISISRLLKSANNLELFIFFDKLHKWEDMANLPDSIRCKIDQVEHAFNISSIIFEKYTKIFIEIFGGNQYKLIYSDYQYKRTSNQINPKLNIKNKLNKCSHQDLYSLIWTIYALAKTIYPSTINDLIASFHLLISSFSFIYYYAKLAKLDYLLKENLNKYSEEENPSRSCKSRFDLSLKLFYYSIENILTIEKKRLISNKFNSEEIQQSFHKLILNNEFIRSLVGLCLLLVLYAHRDKYHDFNWILNIYSLDGYSFLKIIQIFLKTSQQIIKSRSFIKYLSSIEENILSSMAFSNKSLLWNDIQLKGILSYKTISSIQFNLTDKSLSPTNNLTSILIQSPNKTNVSRKLFQSDRSDQSTVRTFFF
;
A
#
# COMPACT_ATOMS: atom_id res chain seq x y z
N MET A 1 -7.18 -15.67 -58.24
CA MET A 1 -6.20 -15.65 -57.13
C MET A 1 -6.84 -15.88 -55.76
N SER A 2 -8.12 -15.56 -55.53
CA SER A 2 -8.82 -15.72 -54.23
C SER A 2 -8.77 -17.14 -53.61
N ASN A 3 -9.07 -18.20 -54.37
CA ASN A 3 -9.29 -19.53 -53.76
C ASN A 3 -8.05 -20.15 -53.10
N LYS A 4 -6.83 -19.83 -53.57
CA LYS A 4 -5.59 -20.37 -52.96
C LYS A 4 -5.27 -19.70 -51.63
N ASP A 5 -5.57 -18.41 -51.52
CA ASP A 5 -5.37 -17.65 -50.29
C ASP A 5 -6.42 -18.07 -49.24
N ASP A 6 -7.66 -18.32 -49.67
CA ASP A 6 -8.74 -18.81 -48.80
C ASP A 6 -8.49 -20.23 -48.28
N GLU A 7 -8.05 -21.17 -49.13
CA GLU A 7 -7.64 -22.52 -48.71
C GLU A 7 -6.44 -22.47 -47.73
N SER A 8 -5.51 -21.53 -47.94
CA SER A 8 -4.36 -21.35 -47.04
C SER A 8 -4.77 -20.86 -45.65
N ILE A 9 -5.75 -19.95 -45.58
CA ILE A 9 -6.29 -19.41 -44.32
C ILE A 9 -7.08 -20.48 -43.57
N GLU A 10 -7.87 -21.29 -44.26
CA GLU A 10 -8.64 -22.38 -43.65
C GLU A 10 -7.73 -23.47 -43.05
N MET A 11 -6.61 -23.78 -43.71
CA MET A 11 -5.58 -24.66 -43.14
C MET A 11 -4.94 -24.08 -41.89
N LEU A 12 -4.55 -22.79 -41.91
CA LEU A 12 -3.97 -22.10 -40.76
C LEU A 12 -4.94 -22.03 -39.58
N TYR A 13 -6.20 -21.75 -39.86
CA TYR A 13 -7.27 -21.77 -38.86
C TYR A 13 -7.49 -23.17 -38.28
N SER A 14 -7.53 -24.19 -39.14
CA SER A 14 -7.67 -25.58 -38.69
C SER A 14 -6.52 -26.00 -37.79
N LYS A 15 -5.29 -25.59 -38.11
CA LYS A 15 -4.13 -25.80 -37.24
C LYS A 15 -4.27 -25.08 -35.90
N LEU A 16 -4.71 -23.81 -35.91
CA LEU A 16 -4.96 -23.05 -34.68
C LEU A 16 -6.00 -23.73 -33.78
N CYS A 17 -7.10 -24.24 -34.34
CA CYS A 17 -8.11 -24.97 -33.58
C CYS A 17 -7.57 -26.28 -33.00
N LEU A 18 -6.71 -26.99 -33.73
CA LEU A 18 -6.06 -28.21 -33.25
C LEU A 18 -5.09 -27.91 -32.08
N ASP A 19 -4.28 -26.86 -32.20
CA ASP A 19 -3.34 -26.45 -31.14
C ASP A 19 -4.05 -26.03 -29.84
N LEU A 20 -5.29 -25.53 -29.97
CA LEU A 20 -6.14 -25.13 -28.85
C LEU A 20 -7.08 -26.25 -28.36
N ASN A 21 -7.10 -27.39 -29.05
CA ASN A 21 -7.99 -28.52 -28.78
C ASN A 21 -9.48 -28.11 -28.77
N MET A 22 -9.89 -27.38 -29.81
CA MET A 22 -11.26 -26.87 -29.95
C MET A 22 -12.24 -27.94 -30.41
N ASP A 23 -13.45 -27.89 -29.85
CA ASP A 23 -14.57 -28.70 -30.34
C ASP A 23 -15.05 -28.22 -31.72
N ILE A 24 -15.64 -29.15 -32.45
CA ILE A 24 -16.07 -28.95 -33.84
C ILE A 24 -17.13 -27.84 -33.94
N GLU A 25 -18.04 -27.76 -32.96
CA GLU A 25 -19.13 -26.80 -32.99
C GLU A 25 -18.65 -25.36 -32.81
N THR A 26 -17.80 -25.12 -31.82
CA THR A 26 -17.16 -23.80 -31.60
C THR A 26 -16.27 -23.41 -32.79
N LYS A 27 -15.55 -24.37 -33.39
CA LYS A 27 -14.75 -24.13 -34.60
C LYS A 27 -15.63 -23.65 -35.75
N LEU A 28 -16.76 -24.31 -35.99
CA LEU A 28 -17.68 -23.98 -37.09
C LEU A 28 -18.40 -22.65 -36.85
N ASP A 29 -18.84 -22.37 -35.62
CA ASP A 29 -19.49 -21.12 -35.27
C ASP A 29 -18.56 -19.91 -35.49
N ALA A 30 -17.32 -20.00 -35.01
CA ALA A 30 -16.32 -18.96 -35.19
C ALA A 30 -15.98 -18.73 -36.67
N TRP A 31 -15.94 -19.78 -37.49
CA TRP A 31 -15.73 -19.66 -38.93
C TRP A 31 -16.91 -18.98 -39.63
N ARG A 32 -18.15 -19.39 -39.32
CA ARG A 32 -19.37 -18.77 -39.86
C ARG A 32 -19.48 -17.29 -39.51
N SER A 33 -19.19 -16.96 -38.25
CA SER A 33 -19.13 -15.58 -37.76
C SER A 33 -18.11 -14.76 -38.55
N TYR A 34 -16.92 -15.34 -38.81
CA TYR A 34 -15.89 -14.69 -39.60
C TYR A 34 -16.28 -14.48 -41.07
N GLU A 35 -16.85 -15.49 -41.73
CA GLU A 35 -17.33 -15.34 -43.10
C GLU A 35 -18.44 -14.29 -43.20
N HIS A 36 -19.33 -14.22 -42.21
CA HIS A 36 -20.38 -13.22 -42.16
C HIS A 36 -19.79 -11.80 -42.09
N ILE A 37 -18.87 -11.55 -41.16
CA ILE A 37 -18.24 -10.23 -41.01
C ILE A 37 -17.40 -9.88 -42.25
N ARG A 38 -16.62 -10.82 -42.78
CA ARG A 38 -15.79 -10.61 -43.98
C ARG A 38 -16.60 -10.27 -45.24
N LYS A 39 -17.86 -10.69 -45.32
CA LYS A 39 -18.76 -10.31 -46.44
C LYS A 39 -19.20 -8.85 -46.38
N HIS A 40 -19.31 -8.28 -45.18
CA HIS A 40 -19.83 -6.93 -44.97
C HIS A 40 -18.74 -5.88 -44.69
N TYR A 41 -17.55 -6.31 -44.26
CA TYR A 41 -16.45 -5.44 -43.86
C TYR A 41 -15.12 -5.89 -44.48
N VAL A 42 -14.25 -4.92 -44.78
CA VAL A 42 -12.88 -5.18 -45.20
C VAL A 42 -11.99 -5.35 -43.97
N LEU A 43 -11.47 -6.56 -43.77
CA LEU A 43 -10.65 -6.93 -42.62
C LEU A 43 -9.16 -6.67 -42.91
N GLU A 44 -8.61 -5.58 -42.39
CA GLU A 44 -7.20 -5.21 -42.61
C GLU A 44 -6.21 -6.06 -41.78
N GLY A 45 -5.06 -6.38 -42.40
CA GLY A 45 -3.96 -7.13 -41.78
C GLY A 45 -4.12 -8.66 -41.83
N ASP A 46 -3.47 -9.36 -40.90
CA ASP A 46 -3.49 -10.83 -40.85
C ASP A 46 -4.89 -11.36 -40.50
N GLN A 47 -5.41 -12.24 -41.37
CA GLN A 47 -6.72 -12.86 -41.25
C GLN A 47 -6.77 -13.88 -40.10
N LEU A 48 -5.64 -14.50 -39.76
CA LEU A 48 -5.56 -15.44 -38.62
C LEU A 48 -5.83 -14.72 -37.30
N HIS A 49 -5.45 -13.45 -37.17
CA HIS A 49 -5.72 -12.64 -35.98
C HIS A 49 -7.23 -12.35 -35.83
N TRP A 50 -7.92 -12.05 -36.92
CA TRP A 50 -9.37 -11.86 -36.93
C TRP A 50 -10.12 -13.15 -36.61
N LEU A 51 -9.66 -14.28 -37.13
CA LEU A 51 -10.16 -15.60 -36.79
C LEU A 51 -9.92 -15.96 -35.31
N ALA A 52 -8.78 -15.58 -34.74
CA ALA A 52 -8.51 -15.76 -33.31
C ALA A 52 -9.49 -14.94 -32.43
N VAL A 53 -9.83 -13.72 -32.84
CA VAL A 53 -10.85 -12.88 -32.19
C VAL A 53 -12.25 -13.52 -32.29
N SER A 54 -12.65 -13.95 -33.49
CA SER A 54 -13.93 -14.64 -33.69
C SER A 54 -14.03 -15.90 -32.82
N LEU A 55 -12.97 -16.72 -32.82
CA LEU A 55 -12.88 -17.94 -32.03
C LEU A 55 -13.00 -17.65 -30.53
N TYR A 56 -12.28 -16.64 -30.03
CA TYR A 56 -12.36 -16.22 -28.63
C TYR A 56 -13.79 -15.87 -28.21
N LEU A 57 -14.54 -15.16 -29.04
CA LEU A 57 -15.92 -14.76 -28.77
C LEU A 57 -16.90 -15.94 -28.86
N SER A 58 -16.77 -16.81 -29.87
CA SER A 58 -17.60 -18.02 -30.00
C SER A 58 -17.44 -18.95 -28.80
N CYS A 59 -16.22 -19.09 -28.27
CA CYS A 59 -15.98 -19.88 -27.05
C CYS A 59 -16.74 -19.35 -25.83
N ARG A 60 -17.01 -18.04 -25.79
CA ARG A 60 -17.70 -17.38 -24.68
C ARG A 60 -19.23 -17.39 -24.83
N ARG A 61 -19.76 -17.59 -26.04
CA ARG A 61 -21.20 -17.64 -26.32
C ARG A 61 -21.85 -18.99 -25.99
N TYR A 62 -21.11 -20.10 -26.13
CA TYR A 62 -21.69 -21.45 -26.14
C TYR A 62 -21.99 -22.07 -24.75
N LYS A 63 -21.44 -21.57 -23.64
CA LYS A 63 -21.58 -22.22 -22.30
C LYS A 63 -22.45 -21.44 -21.31
N HIS A 64 -23.71 -21.20 -21.67
CA HIS A 64 -24.72 -20.69 -20.75
C HIS A 64 -25.35 -21.75 -19.82
N ILE A 65 -24.96 -23.04 -19.87
CA ILE A 65 -25.79 -24.13 -19.30
C ILE A 65 -25.18 -24.94 -18.13
N THR A 66 -23.88 -24.89 -17.80
CA THR A 66 -23.38 -25.64 -16.62
C THR A 66 -22.35 -24.85 -15.80
N THR A 67 -22.73 -24.60 -14.55
CA THR A 67 -21.91 -24.31 -13.36
C THR A 67 -20.59 -23.55 -13.54
N ASN A 68 -20.56 -22.33 -12.99
CA ASN A 68 -19.43 -21.52 -12.53
C ASN A 68 -18.00 -22.03 -12.80
N GLN A 69 -17.23 -21.15 -13.46
CA GLN A 69 -15.76 -21.10 -13.63
C GLN A 69 -15.18 -21.91 -14.81
N PHE A 70 -14.80 -21.20 -15.88
CA PHE A 70 -13.41 -20.94 -16.29
C PHE A 70 -13.38 -20.36 -17.71
N ASN A 71 -12.40 -19.49 -18.01
CA ASN A 71 -12.08 -19.10 -19.38
C ASN A 71 -11.85 -20.37 -20.23
N PRO A 72 -12.63 -20.62 -21.31
CA PRO A 72 -12.52 -21.87 -22.09
C PRO A 72 -11.18 -22.01 -22.80
N ILE A 73 -10.54 -20.88 -23.14
CA ILE A 73 -9.20 -20.83 -23.70
C ILE A 73 -8.39 -19.80 -22.92
N SER A 74 -7.18 -20.16 -22.53
CA SER A 74 -6.22 -19.18 -22.03
C SER A 74 -5.86 -18.22 -23.17
N ILE A 75 -6.12 -16.93 -23.00
CA ILE A 75 -5.75 -15.89 -23.98
C ILE A 75 -4.26 -16.02 -24.34
N SER A 76 -3.39 -16.32 -23.37
CA SER A 76 -1.96 -16.57 -23.63
C SER A 76 -1.67 -17.71 -24.61
N ARG A 77 -2.50 -18.77 -24.62
CA ARG A 77 -2.36 -19.89 -25.56
C ARG A 77 -2.90 -19.50 -26.94
N LEU A 78 -4.04 -18.83 -26.99
CA LEU A 78 -4.65 -18.31 -28.23
C LEU A 78 -3.68 -17.39 -28.97
N LEU A 79 -3.07 -16.43 -28.27
CA LEU A 79 -2.13 -15.49 -28.86
C LEU A 79 -0.87 -16.19 -29.40
N LYS A 80 -0.35 -17.18 -28.68
CA LYS A 80 0.81 -17.96 -29.12
C LYS A 80 0.49 -18.81 -30.36
N SER A 81 -0.66 -19.48 -30.39
CA SER A 81 -1.06 -20.31 -31.55
C SER A 81 -1.47 -19.48 -32.76
N ALA A 82 -1.94 -18.25 -32.55
CA ALA A 82 -2.20 -17.26 -33.61
C ALA A 82 -0.91 -16.52 -34.03
N ASN A 83 0.17 -17.26 -34.33
CA ASN A 83 1.45 -16.70 -34.78
C ASN A 83 2.07 -15.63 -33.85
N ASN A 84 2.00 -15.84 -32.53
CA ASN A 84 2.46 -14.86 -31.53
C ASN A 84 1.80 -13.49 -31.68
N LEU A 85 0.49 -13.46 -31.87
CA LEU A 85 -0.31 -12.25 -31.88
C LEU A 85 -0.04 -11.40 -30.63
N GLU A 86 0.34 -10.14 -30.83
CA GLU A 86 0.55 -9.21 -29.74
C GLU A 86 -0.76 -8.89 -29.02
N LEU A 87 -0.72 -8.83 -27.69
CA LEU A 87 -1.91 -8.60 -26.85
C LEU A 87 -2.61 -7.28 -27.19
N PHE A 88 -1.84 -6.24 -27.50
CA PHE A 88 -2.38 -4.93 -27.90
C PHE A 88 -3.13 -5.02 -29.24
N ILE A 89 -2.56 -5.70 -30.25
CA ILE A 89 -3.21 -5.91 -31.56
C ILE A 89 -4.48 -6.77 -31.39
N PHE A 90 -4.46 -7.74 -30.48
CA PHE A 90 -5.63 -8.56 -30.18
C PHE A 90 -6.79 -7.72 -29.64
N PHE A 91 -6.57 -6.86 -28.63
CA PHE A 91 -7.64 -6.03 -28.07
C PHE A 91 -8.14 -4.97 -29.07
N ASP A 92 -7.24 -4.35 -29.86
CA ASP A 92 -7.64 -3.44 -30.95
C ASP A 92 -8.58 -4.12 -31.96
N LYS A 93 -8.23 -5.34 -32.40
CA LYS A 93 -9.09 -6.13 -33.30
C LYS A 93 -10.37 -6.61 -32.60
N LEU A 94 -10.32 -6.93 -31.32
CA LEU A 94 -11.48 -7.37 -30.54
C LEU A 94 -12.54 -6.27 -30.45
N HIS A 95 -12.15 -5.03 -30.13
CA HIS A 95 -13.10 -3.90 -30.08
C HIS A 95 -13.67 -3.57 -31.47
N LYS A 96 -12.85 -3.60 -32.52
CA LYS A 96 -13.36 -3.47 -33.90
C LYS A 96 -14.38 -4.55 -34.22
N TRP A 97 -14.16 -5.78 -33.76
CA TRP A 97 -15.10 -6.88 -33.95
C TRP A 97 -16.39 -6.70 -33.17
N GLU A 98 -16.32 -6.16 -31.94
CA GLU A 98 -17.49 -5.85 -31.13
C GLU A 98 -18.46 -4.89 -31.84
N ASP A 99 -17.89 -3.90 -32.53
CA ASP A 99 -18.64 -2.93 -33.33
C ASP A 99 -19.18 -3.56 -34.60
N MET A 100 -18.35 -4.26 -35.37
CA MET A 100 -18.78 -4.91 -36.61
C MET A 100 -19.89 -5.96 -36.38
N ALA A 101 -19.82 -6.69 -35.27
CA ALA A 101 -20.78 -7.74 -34.91
C ALA A 101 -21.97 -7.24 -34.06
N ASN A 102 -22.03 -5.93 -33.75
CA ASN A 102 -23.06 -5.32 -32.90
C ASN A 102 -23.31 -6.11 -31.60
N LEU A 103 -22.25 -6.34 -30.81
CA LEU A 103 -22.36 -7.14 -29.60
C LEU A 103 -23.17 -6.42 -28.50
N PRO A 104 -23.96 -7.16 -27.69
CA PRO A 104 -24.64 -6.60 -26.53
C PRO A 104 -23.67 -5.99 -25.51
N ASP A 105 -24.09 -4.92 -24.83
CA ASP A 105 -23.29 -4.20 -23.83
C ASP A 105 -22.82 -5.10 -22.66
N SER A 106 -23.59 -6.15 -22.35
CA SER A 106 -23.22 -7.14 -21.33
C SER A 106 -21.96 -7.95 -21.70
N ILE A 107 -21.70 -8.14 -22.99
CA ILE A 107 -20.49 -8.81 -23.50
C ILE A 107 -19.35 -7.81 -23.60
N ARG A 108 -19.61 -6.61 -24.10
CA ARG A 108 -18.62 -5.51 -24.19
C ARG A 108 -18.01 -5.18 -22.83
N CYS A 109 -18.85 -4.97 -21.80
CA CYS A 109 -18.39 -4.71 -20.43
C CYS A 109 -17.50 -5.85 -19.87
N LYS A 110 -17.77 -7.11 -20.23
CA LYS A 110 -16.91 -8.23 -19.83
C LYS A 110 -15.57 -8.24 -20.55
N ILE A 111 -15.50 -7.71 -21.76
CA ILE A 111 -14.25 -7.59 -22.52
C ILE A 111 -13.41 -6.46 -21.92
N ASP A 112 -14.01 -5.30 -21.67
CA ASP A 112 -13.37 -4.16 -20.99
C ASP A 112 -12.79 -4.57 -19.63
N GLN A 113 -13.55 -5.35 -18.84
CA GLN A 113 -13.07 -5.86 -17.55
C GLN A 113 -11.84 -6.76 -17.68
N VAL A 114 -11.79 -7.59 -18.73
CA VAL A 114 -10.66 -8.49 -18.97
C VAL A 114 -9.44 -7.69 -19.42
N GLU A 115 -9.59 -6.74 -20.33
CA GLU A 115 -8.52 -5.86 -20.78
C GLU A 115 -7.96 -5.03 -19.61
N HIS A 116 -8.84 -4.41 -18.82
CA HIS A 116 -8.47 -3.63 -17.64
C HIS A 116 -7.68 -4.47 -16.62
N ALA A 117 -8.10 -5.71 -16.38
CA ALA A 117 -7.38 -6.63 -15.49
C ALA A 117 -5.97 -6.98 -16.02
N PHE A 118 -5.78 -7.07 -17.34
CA PHE A 118 -4.46 -7.23 -17.95
C PHE A 118 -3.60 -5.97 -17.78
N ASN A 119 -4.17 -4.80 -18.03
CA ASN A 119 -3.47 -3.52 -17.89
C ASN A 119 -2.97 -3.32 -16.46
N ILE A 120 -3.81 -3.58 -15.46
CA ILE A 120 -3.39 -3.58 -14.05
C ILE A 120 -2.26 -4.58 -13.82
N SER A 121 -2.40 -5.82 -14.29
CA SER A 121 -1.39 -6.87 -14.07
C SER A 121 -0.04 -6.53 -14.72
N SER A 122 -0.06 -5.86 -15.88
CA SER A 122 1.14 -5.37 -16.58
C SER A 122 1.84 -4.27 -15.79
N ILE A 123 1.10 -3.25 -15.33
CA ILE A 123 1.64 -2.15 -14.51
C ILE A 123 2.24 -2.70 -13.21
N ILE A 124 1.53 -3.64 -12.57
CA ILE A 124 1.97 -4.26 -11.32
C ILE A 124 3.23 -5.10 -11.54
N PHE A 125 3.32 -5.86 -12.63
CA PHE A 125 4.51 -6.64 -12.96
C PHE A 125 5.73 -5.74 -13.23
N GLU A 126 5.55 -4.65 -13.97
CA GLU A 126 6.61 -3.67 -14.22
C GLU A 126 7.15 -3.08 -12.90
N LYS A 127 6.24 -2.72 -11.99
CA LYS A 127 6.59 -2.19 -10.67
C LYS A 127 7.21 -3.26 -9.77
N TYR A 128 6.72 -4.48 -9.82
CA TYR A 128 7.26 -5.63 -9.13
C TYR A 128 8.75 -5.85 -9.47
N THR A 129 9.11 -5.82 -10.75
CA THR A 129 10.52 -5.94 -11.16
C THR A 129 11.39 -4.83 -10.57
N LYS A 130 10.92 -3.57 -10.63
CA LYS A 130 11.65 -2.41 -10.09
C LYS A 130 11.86 -2.53 -8.58
N ILE A 131 10.79 -2.86 -7.83
CA ILE A 131 10.84 -3.03 -6.37
C ILE A 131 11.75 -4.19 -5.98
N PHE A 132 11.71 -5.30 -6.72
CA PHE A 132 12.58 -6.44 -6.44
C PHE A 132 14.07 -6.08 -6.57
N ILE A 133 14.45 -5.41 -7.67
CA ILE A 133 15.84 -4.99 -7.91
C ILE A 133 16.29 -3.95 -6.87
N GLU A 134 15.38 -3.18 -6.31
CA GLU A 134 15.69 -2.24 -5.24
C GLU A 134 15.96 -2.93 -3.90
N ILE A 135 15.17 -3.96 -3.56
CA ILE A 135 15.24 -4.65 -2.26
C ILE A 135 16.29 -5.77 -2.27
N PHE A 136 16.23 -6.66 -3.26
CA PHE A 136 17.05 -7.86 -3.35
C PHE A 136 18.21 -7.70 -4.34
N GLY A 137 18.11 -6.76 -5.29
CA GLY A 137 19.12 -6.60 -6.34
C GLY A 137 18.94 -7.60 -7.48
N GLY A 138 20.04 -7.98 -8.13
CA GLY A 138 20.02 -8.85 -9.31
C GLY A 138 19.96 -8.10 -10.64
N ASN A 139 20.25 -8.82 -11.72
CA ASN A 139 20.22 -8.27 -13.08
C ASN A 139 18.81 -8.46 -13.66
N GLN A 140 18.15 -7.36 -14.03
CA GLN A 140 16.80 -7.36 -14.61
C GLN A 140 16.64 -8.36 -15.76
N TYR A 141 17.62 -8.43 -16.67
CA TYR A 141 17.60 -9.36 -17.80
C TYR A 141 17.63 -10.83 -17.32
N LYS A 142 18.47 -11.14 -16.33
CA LYS A 142 18.51 -12.49 -15.72
C LYS A 142 17.26 -12.81 -14.90
N LEU A 143 16.54 -11.83 -14.38
CA LEU A 143 15.30 -12.08 -13.62
C LEU A 143 14.11 -12.34 -14.55
N ILE A 144 14.07 -11.67 -15.70
CA ILE A 144 12.94 -11.76 -16.66
C ILE A 144 13.12 -12.92 -17.65
N TYR A 145 14.35 -13.19 -18.13
CA TYR A 145 14.59 -14.06 -19.29
C TYR A 145 15.37 -15.35 -19.00
N SER A 146 15.71 -15.63 -17.74
CA SER A 146 16.47 -16.85 -17.37
C SER A 146 15.67 -18.15 -17.55
N ASP A 147 14.35 -18.11 -17.38
CA ASP A 147 13.47 -19.28 -17.63
C ASP A 147 13.48 -19.71 -19.12
N TYR A 148 13.88 -18.83 -20.04
CA TYR A 148 14.04 -19.16 -21.46
C TYR A 148 15.30 -20.00 -21.75
N GLN A 149 16.34 -19.95 -20.89
CA GLN A 149 17.57 -20.70 -21.11
C GLN A 149 17.59 -22.07 -20.43
N TYR A 150 16.81 -22.28 -19.37
CA TYR A 150 16.82 -23.55 -18.64
C TYR A 150 16.15 -24.73 -19.39
N LYS A 151 15.46 -24.46 -20.51
CA LYS A 151 14.77 -25.48 -21.33
C LYS A 151 15.52 -25.95 -22.57
N ARG A 152 16.79 -25.55 -22.82
CA ARG A 152 17.53 -25.99 -24.02
C ARG A 152 18.82 -26.80 -23.79
N THR A 153 19.19 -27.10 -22.54
CA THR A 153 20.33 -27.98 -22.24
C THR A 153 19.90 -29.20 -21.41
N SER A 154 18.86 -29.90 -21.85
CA SER A 154 18.55 -31.26 -21.42
C SER A 154 19.19 -32.28 -22.36
N ASN A 155 20.51 -32.17 -22.58
CA ASN A 155 21.31 -33.20 -23.25
C ASN A 155 22.78 -33.02 -22.86
N GLN A 156 23.11 -33.32 -21.61
CA GLN A 156 24.41 -33.86 -21.21
C GLN A 156 24.28 -34.41 -19.80
N ILE A 157 23.94 -35.69 -19.75
CA ILE A 157 24.04 -36.53 -18.56
C ILE A 157 25.55 -36.71 -18.30
N ASN A 158 26.07 -36.11 -17.24
CA ASN A 158 27.32 -36.53 -16.61
C ASN A 158 27.02 -36.93 -15.16
N PRO A 159 26.85 -38.23 -14.87
CA PRO A 159 26.52 -38.70 -13.54
C PRO A 159 27.82 -39.01 -12.82
N LYS A 160 28.49 -38.00 -12.25
CA LYS A 160 29.64 -38.18 -11.33
C LYS A 160 30.13 -36.85 -10.72
N LEU A 161 29.30 -36.16 -9.94
CA LEU A 161 29.80 -35.15 -9.00
C LEU A 161 29.01 -35.16 -7.68
N ASN A 162 29.58 -35.85 -6.70
CA ASN A 162 29.50 -35.61 -5.25
C ASN A 162 28.15 -35.16 -4.66
N ILE A 163 27.34 -36.16 -4.31
CA ILE A 163 26.05 -36.12 -3.59
C ILE A 163 26.17 -35.62 -2.12
N LYS A 164 27.30 -35.03 -1.69
CA LYS A 164 27.49 -34.60 -0.30
C LYS A 164 27.80 -33.11 -0.07
N ASN A 165 27.90 -32.24 -1.08
CA ASN A 165 28.33 -30.84 -0.87
C ASN A 165 27.70 -29.75 -1.78
N LYS A 166 26.39 -29.79 -2.08
CA LYS A 166 25.69 -28.62 -2.68
C LYS A 166 24.20 -28.63 -2.38
N LEU A 167 23.83 -28.26 -1.14
CA LEU A 167 22.51 -27.65 -0.93
C LEU A 167 22.51 -26.37 -1.79
N ASN A 168 21.78 -26.37 -2.90
CA ASN A 168 21.66 -25.20 -3.77
C ASN A 168 21.16 -24.02 -2.92
N LYS A 169 22.03 -23.04 -2.68
CA LYS A 169 21.66 -21.80 -2.00
C LYS A 169 20.55 -21.12 -2.82
N CYS A 170 19.49 -20.68 -2.17
CA CYS A 170 18.37 -19.96 -2.79
C CYS A 170 18.91 -18.82 -3.65
N SER A 171 18.50 -18.73 -4.92
CA SER A 171 18.96 -17.72 -5.84
C SER A 171 18.02 -16.50 -5.87
N HIS A 172 18.49 -15.39 -6.43
CA HIS A 172 17.64 -14.22 -6.66
C HIS A 172 16.47 -14.55 -7.62
N GLN A 173 16.64 -15.51 -8.53
CA GLN A 173 15.58 -15.95 -9.46
C GLN A 173 14.50 -16.77 -8.74
N ASP A 174 14.90 -17.64 -7.81
CA ASP A 174 13.96 -18.42 -6.99
C ASP A 174 13.12 -17.49 -6.11
N LEU A 175 13.75 -16.46 -5.54
CA LEU A 175 13.06 -15.48 -4.70
C LEU A 175 12.13 -14.57 -5.53
N TYR A 176 12.57 -14.21 -6.74
CA TYR A 176 11.76 -13.47 -7.70
C TYR A 176 10.49 -14.27 -8.03
N SER A 177 10.63 -15.48 -8.58
CA SER A 177 9.49 -16.33 -8.92
C SER A 177 8.57 -16.60 -7.73
N LEU A 178 9.12 -16.80 -6.52
CA LEU A 178 8.34 -17.01 -5.30
C LEU A 178 7.46 -15.80 -4.93
N ILE A 179 8.01 -14.58 -4.92
CA ILE A 179 7.23 -13.37 -4.55
C ILE A 179 6.10 -13.17 -5.56
N TRP A 180 6.38 -13.32 -6.85
CA TRP A 180 5.35 -13.16 -7.88
C TRP A 180 4.27 -14.24 -7.77
N THR A 181 4.66 -15.48 -7.47
CA THR A 181 3.72 -16.59 -7.28
C THR A 181 2.81 -16.35 -6.07
N ILE A 182 3.37 -15.88 -4.95
CA ILE A 182 2.59 -15.54 -3.75
C ILE A 182 1.62 -14.40 -4.05
N TYR A 183 2.07 -13.36 -4.74
CA TYR A 183 1.20 -12.28 -5.18
C TYR A 183 0.05 -12.80 -6.05
N ALA A 184 0.35 -13.60 -7.07
CA ALA A 184 -0.64 -14.15 -7.98
C ALA A 184 -1.66 -15.05 -7.27
N LEU A 185 -1.21 -15.90 -6.34
CA LEU A 185 -2.09 -16.74 -5.52
C LEU A 185 -2.96 -15.88 -4.59
N ALA A 186 -2.37 -14.92 -3.89
CA ALA A 186 -3.12 -14.02 -3.02
C ALA A 186 -4.17 -13.21 -3.80
N LYS A 187 -3.86 -12.81 -5.03
CA LYS A 187 -4.78 -12.08 -5.92
C LYS A 187 -6.04 -12.90 -6.23
N THR A 188 -5.94 -14.22 -6.33
CA THR A 188 -7.11 -15.09 -6.54
C THR A 188 -8.02 -15.22 -5.32
N ILE A 189 -7.50 -14.96 -4.11
CA ILE A 189 -8.26 -15.05 -2.86
C ILE A 189 -9.10 -13.78 -2.64
N TYR A 190 -8.68 -12.64 -3.18
CA TYR A 190 -9.32 -11.33 -2.98
C TYR A 190 -9.87 -10.77 -4.30
N PRO A 191 -11.15 -11.00 -4.64
CA PRO A 191 -11.76 -10.56 -5.90
C PRO A 191 -11.71 -9.05 -6.12
N SER A 192 -11.71 -8.25 -5.04
CA SER A 192 -11.59 -6.80 -5.08
C SER A 192 -10.26 -6.31 -5.65
N THR A 193 -9.22 -7.14 -5.71
CA THR A 193 -7.89 -6.79 -6.22
C THR A 193 -7.76 -6.92 -7.74
N ILE A 194 -8.70 -7.60 -8.41
CA ILE A 194 -8.58 -7.93 -9.85
C ILE A 194 -8.71 -6.69 -10.72
N ASN A 195 -9.63 -5.78 -10.37
CA ASN A 195 -9.97 -4.59 -11.15
C ASN A 195 -9.53 -3.27 -10.48
N ASP A 196 -8.93 -3.34 -9.29
CA ASP A 196 -8.42 -2.16 -8.57
C ASP A 196 -6.89 -2.19 -8.51
N LEU A 197 -6.30 -1.15 -9.12
CA LEU A 197 -4.86 -0.94 -9.17
C LEU A 197 -4.27 -0.71 -7.77
N ILE A 198 -4.95 0.08 -6.92
CA ILE A 198 -4.46 0.44 -5.59
C ILE A 198 -4.44 -0.79 -4.68
N ALA A 199 -5.53 -1.55 -4.67
CA ALA A 199 -5.60 -2.82 -3.93
C ALA A 199 -4.56 -3.83 -4.42
N SER A 200 -4.33 -3.93 -5.74
CA SER A 200 -3.24 -4.74 -6.30
C SER A 200 -1.85 -4.29 -5.84
N PHE A 201 -1.60 -2.99 -5.70
CA PHE A 201 -0.33 -2.47 -5.16
C PHE A 201 -0.15 -2.79 -3.68
N HIS A 202 -1.18 -2.62 -2.86
CA HIS A 202 -1.13 -2.97 -1.44
C HIS A 202 -0.83 -4.46 -1.25
N LEU A 203 -1.46 -5.32 -2.05
CA LEU A 203 -1.19 -6.75 -2.03
C LEU A 203 0.25 -7.05 -2.44
N LEU A 204 0.76 -6.42 -3.51
CA LEU A 204 2.14 -6.58 -3.96
C LEU A 204 3.15 -6.21 -2.86
N ILE A 205 3.00 -5.04 -2.23
CA ILE A 205 3.87 -4.57 -1.15
C ILE A 205 3.80 -5.54 0.05
N SER A 206 2.61 -6.07 0.34
CA SER A 206 2.42 -7.06 1.41
C SER A 206 3.16 -8.37 1.12
N SER A 207 3.13 -8.85 -0.14
CA SER A 207 3.91 -10.03 -0.57
C SER A 207 5.42 -9.79 -0.45
N PHE A 208 5.90 -8.61 -0.82
CA PHE A 208 7.30 -8.21 -0.61
C PHE A 208 7.68 -8.15 0.87
N SER A 209 6.86 -7.51 1.70
CA SER A 209 7.10 -7.37 3.14
C SER A 209 7.14 -8.73 3.83
N PHE A 210 6.22 -9.64 3.46
CA PHE A 210 6.19 -11.01 3.96
C PHE A 210 7.49 -11.73 3.62
N ILE A 211 7.90 -11.74 2.34
CA ILE A 211 9.12 -12.45 1.93
C ILE A 211 10.38 -11.81 2.48
N TYR A 212 10.44 -10.48 2.57
CA TYR A 212 11.57 -9.78 3.19
C TYR A 212 11.74 -10.16 4.66
N TYR A 213 10.64 -10.21 5.43
CA TYR A 213 10.66 -10.64 6.82
C TYR A 213 11.19 -12.08 6.98
N TYR A 214 10.67 -13.02 6.19
CA TYR A 214 11.12 -14.42 6.25
C TYR A 214 12.55 -14.60 5.72
N ALA A 215 12.97 -13.83 4.71
CA ALA A 215 14.35 -13.85 4.22
C ALA A 215 15.34 -13.38 5.30
N LYS A 216 15.00 -12.34 6.07
CA LYS A 216 15.78 -11.88 7.22
C LYS A 216 15.80 -12.90 8.37
N LEU A 217 14.65 -13.49 8.72
CA LEU A 217 14.60 -14.56 9.73
C LEU A 217 15.45 -15.77 9.33
N ALA A 218 15.44 -16.14 8.05
CA ALA A 218 16.24 -17.23 7.50
C ALA A 218 17.71 -16.85 7.25
N LYS A 219 18.14 -15.64 7.63
CA LYS A 219 19.52 -15.12 7.47
C LYS A 219 20.01 -15.18 6.02
N LEU A 220 19.12 -14.92 5.06
CA LEU A 220 19.42 -14.87 3.62
C LEU A 220 19.97 -13.49 3.21
N ASP A 221 20.87 -12.90 4.01
CA ASP A 221 21.38 -11.54 3.79
C ASP A 221 22.16 -11.38 2.47
N TYR A 222 22.66 -12.49 1.90
CA TYR A 222 23.33 -12.52 0.60
C TYR A 222 22.40 -12.30 -0.60
N LEU A 223 21.07 -12.41 -0.40
CA LEU A 223 20.04 -12.10 -1.40
C LEU A 223 19.51 -10.68 -1.25
N LEU A 224 19.95 -9.97 -0.22
CA LEU A 224 19.60 -8.57 -0.03
C LEU A 224 20.67 -7.72 -0.68
N LYS A 225 20.24 -6.60 -1.27
CA LYS A 225 21.14 -5.63 -1.91
C LYS A 225 22.08 -4.92 -0.91
N GLU A 226 22.05 -5.28 0.37
CA GLU A 226 22.78 -4.63 1.46
C GLU A 226 24.31 -4.78 1.42
N ASN A 227 24.92 -5.43 0.42
CA ASN A 227 26.40 -5.50 0.32
C ASN A 227 26.95 -5.45 -1.11
N LEU A 228 26.79 -4.33 -1.80
CA LEU A 228 27.79 -3.87 -2.78
C LEU A 228 28.13 -2.40 -2.51
N ASN A 229 29.35 -2.24 -1.96
CA ASN A 229 30.18 -1.04 -1.75
C ASN A 229 29.70 -0.13 -0.60
N LYS A 230 30.36 -0.02 0.57
CA LYS A 230 31.79 -0.20 0.98
C LYS A 230 32.83 0.64 0.23
N TYR A 231 32.41 1.48 -0.70
CA TYR A 231 33.20 2.61 -1.16
C TYR A 231 32.24 3.80 -1.27
N SER A 232 32.71 4.95 -0.79
CA SER A 232 32.04 6.25 -0.61
C SER A 232 31.15 6.39 0.64
N GLU A 233 31.82 6.61 1.79
CA GLU A 233 31.26 7.24 3.01
C GLU A 233 30.84 8.71 2.82
N GLU A 234 30.79 9.21 1.59
CA GLU A 234 30.30 10.55 1.29
C GLU A 234 29.16 10.46 0.27
N GLU A 235 27.98 10.93 0.71
CA GLU A 235 26.85 11.39 -0.12
C GLU A 235 26.07 10.37 -0.97
N ASN A 236 25.24 9.52 -0.33
CA ASN A 236 24.08 8.91 -0.98
C ASN A 236 22.78 9.10 -0.13
N PRO A 237 21.93 10.10 -0.45
CA PRO A 237 20.78 10.46 0.39
C PRO A 237 19.67 9.39 0.45
N SER A 238 19.52 8.56 -0.60
CA SER A 238 18.43 7.58 -0.70
C SER A 238 18.52 6.42 0.30
N ARG A 239 19.72 5.94 0.63
CA ARG A 239 19.93 4.88 1.63
C ARG A 239 19.70 5.38 3.06
N SER A 240 20.08 6.63 3.34
CA SER A 240 19.82 7.26 4.64
C SER A 240 18.32 7.52 4.86
N CYS A 241 17.60 7.96 3.82
CA CYS A 241 16.15 8.12 3.89
C CYS A 241 15.43 6.81 4.20
N LYS A 242 15.85 5.68 3.61
CA LYS A 242 15.25 4.35 3.86
C LYS A 242 15.48 3.88 5.30
N SER A 243 16.71 3.99 5.82
CA SER A 243 16.99 3.63 7.22
C SER A 243 16.27 4.53 8.23
N ARG A 244 16.13 5.83 7.91
CA ARG A 244 15.37 6.79 8.74
C ARG A 244 13.88 6.45 8.74
N PHE A 245 13.32 6.10 7.59
CA PHE A 245 11.93 5.69 7.49
C PHE A 245 11.66 4.38 8.23
N ASP A 246 12.54 3.38 8.10
CA ASP A 246 12.41 2.10 8.83
C ASP A 246 12.47 2.31 10.35
N LEU A 247 13.36 3.19 10.83
CA LEU A 247 13.40 3.55 12.24
C LEU A 247 12.14 4.30 12.68
N SER A 248 11.57 5.15 11.81
CA SER A 248 10.31 5.85 12.09
C SER A 248 9.12 4.89 12.18
N LEU A 249 9.08 3.84 11.36
CA LEU A 249 8.04 2.81 11.43
C LEU A 249 8.16 1.97 12.71
N LYS A 250 9.38 1.60 13.10
CA LYS A 250 9.62 0.91 14.39
C LYS A 250 9.14 1.76 15.56
N LEU A 251 9.47 3.06 15.54
CA LEU A 251 9.00 4.00 16.56
C LEU A 251 7.47 4.17 16.53
N PHE A 252 6.85 4.17 15.35
CA PHE A 252 5.39 4.24 15.19
C PHE A 252 4.69 3.03 15.81
N TYR A 253 5.09 1.80 15.45
CA TYR A 253 4.48 0.58 16.00
C TYR A 253 4.65 0.49 17.52
N TYR A 254 5.83 0.87 18.00
CA TYR A 254 6.08 0.96 19.43
C TYR A 254 5.17 1.99 20.13
N SER A 255 4.98 3.15 19.50
CA SER A 255 4.17 4.24 20.06
C SER A 255 2.69 3.91 20.07
N ILE A 256 2.16 3.31 19.01
CA ILE A 256 0.75 2.91 18.96
C ILE A 256 0.45 1.79 19.94
N GLU A 257 1.36 0.82 20.13
CA GLU A 257 1.21 -0.23 21.15
C GLU A 257 1.12 0.37 22.56
N ASN A 258 1.98 1.35 22.87
CA ASN A 258 1.92 2.07 24.15
C ASN A 258 0.61 2.85 24.32
N ILE A 259 0.18 3.57 23.29
CA ILE A 259 -1.07 4.33 23.31
C ILE A 259 -2.25 3.38 23.56
N LEU A 260 -2.33 2.26 22.84
CA LEU A 260 -3.39 1.26 23.00
C LEU A 260 -3.32 0.58 24.38
N THR A 261 -2.13 0.31 24.89
CA THR A 261 -1.96 -0.30 26.22
C THR A 261 -2.44 0.63 27.33
N ILE A 262 -2.13 1.92 27.24
CA ILE A 262 -2.58 2.94 28.20
C ILE A 262 -4.09 3.16 28.06
N GLU A 263 -4.61 3.22 26.83
CA GLU A 263 -6.03 3.36 26.58
C GLU A 263 -6.82 2.15 27.10
N LYS A 264 -6.31 0.93 26.90
CA LYS A 264 -6.88 -0.30 27.46
C LYS A 264 -7.00 -0.21 28.98
N LYS A 265 -5.91 0.16 29.67
CA LYS A 265 -5.89 0.30 31.13
C LYS A 265 -6.91 1.32 31.62
N ARG A 266 -7.04 2.45 30.91
CA ARG A 266 -8.03 3.49 31.22
C ARG A 266 -9.46 2.99 31.03
N LEU A 267 -9.78 2.37 29.91
CA LEU A 267 -11.14 1.89 29.63
C LEU A 267 -11.57 0.82 30.63
N ILE A 268 -10.68 -0.10 30.97
CA ILE A 268 -10.91 -1.09 32.03
C ILE A 268 -11.18 -0.40 33.38
N SER A 269 -10.38 0.63 33.73
CA SER A 269 -10.58 1.37 34.99
C SER A 269 -11.92 2.11 35.06
N ASN A 270 -12.45 2.51 33.90
CA ASN A 270 -13.75 3.15 33.78
C ASN A 270 -14.91 2.15 33.59
N LYS A 271 -14.67 0.85 33.82
CA LYS A 271 -15.66 -0.24 33.76
C LYS A 271 -16.34 -0.41 32.38
N PHE A 272 -15.61 -0.15 31.29
CA PHE A 272 -16.09 -0.46 29.93
C PHE A 272 -16.06 -1.97 29.65
N ASN A 273 -17.00 -2.46 28.85
CA ASN A 273 -17.08 -3.86 28.44
C ASN A 273 -16.06 -4.20 27.33
N SER A 274 -15.77 -5.49 27.12
CA SER A 274 -14.82 -5.97 26.09
C SER A 274 -15.17 -5.48 24.68
N GLU A 275 -16.45 -5.47 24.32
CA GLU A 275 -16.93 -5.00 23.02
C GLU A 275 -16.75 -3.48 22.85
N GLU A 276 -17.00 -2.68 23.88
CA GLU A 276 -16.81 -1.24 23.85
C GLU A 276 -15.34 -0.86 23.73
N ILE A 277 -14.45 -1.62 24.40
CA ILE A 277 -13.01 -1.49 24.25
C ILE A 277 -12.59 -1.75 22.80
N GLN A 278 -13.10 -2.82 22.18
CA GLN A 278 -12.80 -3.13 20.78
C GLN A 278 -13.30 -2.05 19.82
N GLN A 279 -14.52 -1.55 20.02
CA GLN A 279 -15.07 -0.44 19.22
C GLN A 279 -14.24 0.84 19.36
N SER A 280 -13.77 1.15 20.57
CA SER A 280 -12.92 2.32 20.81
C SER A 280 -11.57 2.23 20.08
N PHE A 281 -10.93 1.05 20.07
CA PHE A 281 -9.69 0.81 19.33
C PHE A 281 -9.91 0.88 17.83
N HIS A 282 -11.00 0.28 17.34
CA HIS A 282 -11.36 0.34 15.94
C HIS A 282 -11.55 1.79 15.47
N LYS A 283 -12.27 2.60 16.26
CA LYS A 283 -12.46 4.04 15.97
C LYS A 283 -11.13 4.83 15.98
N LEU A 284 -10.22 4.50 16.89
CA LEU A 284 -8.91 5.16 17.00
C LEU A 284 -7.99 4.78 15.84
N ILE A 285 -7.92 3.50 15.48
CA ILE A 285 -7.05 2.98 14.41
C ILE A 285 -7.55 3.42 13.03
N LEU A 286 -8.86 3.45 12.79
CA LEU A 286 -9.43 3.93 11.53
C LEU A 286 -9.39 5.45 11.35
N ASN A 287 -9.01 6.20 12.39
CA ASN A 287 -8.87 7.64 12.26
C ASN A 287 -7.60 7.97 11.46
N ASN A 288 -7.79 8.24 10.16
CA ASN A 288 -6.74 8.62 9.22
C ASN A 288 -5.91 9.81 9.69
N GLU A 289 -6.50 10.76 10.43
CA GLU A 289 -5.78 11.93 10.94
C GLU A 289 -4.87 11.56 12.10
N PHE A 290 -5.32 10.69 13.00
CA PHE A 290 -4.51 10.15 14.09
C PHE A 290 -3.29 9.38 13.57
N ILE A 291 -3.50 8.45 12.63
CA ILE A 291 -2.42 7.62 12.07
C ILE A 291 -1.40 8.49 11.33
N ARG A 292 -1.84 9.40 10.46
CA ARG A 292 -0.93 10.31 9.73
C ARG A 292 -0.14 11.19 10.69
N SER A 293 -0.79 11.74 11.73
CA SER A 293 -0.12 12.57 12.73
C SER A 293 0.94 11.79 13.52
N LEU A 294 0.63 10.55 13.92
CA LEU A 294 1.54 9.71 14.69
C LEU A 294 2.75 9.27 13.85
N VAL A 295 2.53 8.85 12.60
CA VAL A 295 3.62 8.51 11.66
C VAL A 295 4.49 9.74 11.40
N GLY A 296 3.87 10.90 11.14
CA GLY A 296 4.59 12.16 10.92
C GLY A 296 5.45 12.56 12.11
N LEU A 297 4.94 12.41 13.34
CA LEU A 297 5.70 12.66 14.57
C LEU A 297 6.88 11.70 14.73
N CYS A 298 6.69 10.41 14.46
CA CYS A 298 7.77 9.43 14.54
C CYS A 298 8.87 9.71 13.51
N LEU A 299 8.50 10.11 12.29
CA LEU A 299 9.48 10.51 11.27
C LEU A 299 10.22 11.78 11.68
N LEU A 300 9.51 12.80 12.17
CA LEU A 300 10.09 14.06 12.63
C LEU A 300 11.15 13.85 13.72
N LEU A 301 10.88 12.96 14.68
CA LEU A 301 11.82 12.64 15.75
C LEU A 301 13.06 11.92 15.25
N VAL A 302 12.91 11.00 14.30
CA VAL A 302 14.04 10.30 13.69
C VAL A 302 14.89 11.26 12.85
N LEU A 303 14.28 12.14 12.07
CA LEU A 303 14.98 13.17 11.31
C LEU A 303 15.76 14.11 12.22
N TYR A 304 15.16 14.55 13.34
CA TYR A 304 15.84 15.35 14.35
C TYR A 304 17.01 14.60 15.00
N ALA A 305 16.85 13.31 15.32
CA ALA A 305 17.92 12.47 15.88
C ALA A 305 19.13 12.37 14.93
N HIS A 306 18.87 12.28 13.62
CA HIS A 306 19.88 12.27 12.57
C HIS A 306 20.41 13.66 12.19
N ARG A 307 19.97 14.72 12.87
CA ARG A 307 20.35 16.12 12.60
C ARG A 307 20.08 16.55 11.15
N ASP A 308 18.98 16.07 10.58
CA ASP A 308 18.56 16.49 9.25
C ASP A 308 18.11 17.96 9.27
N LYS A 309 18.72 18.79 8.42
CA LYS A 309 18.44 20.22 8.32
C LYS A 309 17.48 20.56 7.18
N TYR A 310 17.21 19.62 6.28
CA TYR A 310 16.43 19.86 5.06
C TYR A 310 14.94 19.53 5.27
N HIS A 311 14.66 18.60 6.17
CA HIS A 311 13.32 18.08 6.42
C HIS A 311 12.83 18.54 7.79
N ASP A 312 12.33 19.77 7.84
CA ASP A 312 11.85 20.42 9.05
C ASP A 312 10.39 20.05 9.38
N PHE A 313 9.83 20.69 10.41
CA PHE A 313 8.46 20.46 10.83
C PHE A 313 7.42 20.80 9.74
N ASN A 314 7.63 21.89 9.00
CA ASN A 314 6.72 22.30 7.93
C ASN A 314 6.71 21.29 6.79
N TRP A 315 7.86 20.71 6.47
CA TRP A 315 7.97 19.64 5.49
C TRP A 315 7.13 18.41 5.88
N ILE A 316 7.13 18.02 7.15
CA ILE A 316 6.29 16.91 7.67
C ILE A 316 4.80 17.22 7.53
N LEU A 317 4.38 18.45 7.87
CA LEU A 317 2.97 18.85 7.72
C LEU A 317 2.50 18.76 6.27
N ASN A 318 3.34 19.17 5.32
CA ASN A 318 3.02 19.15 3.89
C ASN A 318 2.89 17.73 3.34
N ILE A 319 3.85 16.84 3.63
CA ILE A 319 3.83 15.47 3.09
C ILE A 319 2.64 14.67 3.58
N TYR A 320 2.30 14.77 4.86
CA TYR A 320 1.18 14.02 5.43
C TYR A 320 -0.16 14.77 5.35
N SER A 321 -0.16 15.99 4.77
CA SER A 321 -1.32 16.86 4.67
C SER A 321 -2.00 17.04 6.04
N LEU A 322 -1.22 17.51 7.02
CA LEU A 322 -1.62 17.65 8.41
C LEU A 322 -1.85 19.11 8.79
N ASP A 323 -2.86 19.36 9.63
CA ASP A 323 -3.07 20.64 10.29
C ASP A 323 -2.24 20.72 11.59
N GLY A 324 -1.70 21.91 11.89
CA GLY A 324 -0.90 22.15 13.09
C GLY A 324 -1.68 21.81 14.37
N TYR A 325 -2.98 22.15 14.41
CA TYR A 325 -3.84 21.83 15.54
C TYR A 325 -4.00 20.31 15.79
N SER A 326 -4.07 19.51 14.73
CA SER A 326 -4.14 18.06 14.85
C SER A 326 -2.80 17.45 15.25
N PHE A 327 -1.70 18.02 14.77
CA PHE A 327 -0.35 17.62 15.17
C PHE A 327 -0.05 17.94 16.64
N LEU A 328 -0.57 19.05 17.17
CA LEU A 328 -0.47 19.42 18.59
C LEU A 328 -1.03 18.31 19.49
N LYS A 329 -2.20 17.77 19.13
CA LYS A 329 -2.87 16.71 19.91
C LYS A 329 -2.01 15.44 19.96
N ILE A 330 -1.34 15.09 18.85
CA ILE A 330 -0.48 13.90 18.84
C ILE A 330 0.80 14.09 19.65
N ILE A 331 1.40 15.30 19.65
CA ILE A 331 2.57 15.60 20.49
C ILE A 331 2.23 15.37 21.97
N GLN A 332 1.08 15.86 22.43
CA GLN A 332 0.66 15.71 23.84
C GLN A 332 0.38 14.25 24.21
N ILE A 333 -0.34 13.52 23.35
CA ILE A 333 -0.59 12.09 23.53
C ILE A 333 0.74 11.36 23.63
N PHE A 334 1.65 11.60 22.69
CA PHE A 334 2.94 10.94 22.63
C PHE A 334 3.82 11.24 23.84
N LEU A 335 3.93 12.49 24.29
CA LEU A 335 4.70 12.85 25.49
C LEU A 335 4.14 12.20 26.75
N LYS A 336 2.82 12.05 26.84
CA LYS A 336 2.14 11.38 27.97
C LYS A 336 2.37 9.87 27.97
N THR A 337 2.37 9.23 26.80
CA THR A 337 2.48 7.77 26.69
C THR A 337 3.93 7.27 26.66
N SER A 338 4.86 8.07 26.15
CA SER A 338 6.28 7.71 25.97
C SER A 338 7.19 8.09 27.14
N GLN A 339 6.61 8.44 28.29
CA GLN A 339 7.32 8.97 29.47
C GLN A 339 8.40 8.02 30.03
N GLN A 340 8.33 6.72 29.70
CA GLN A 340 9.37 5.74 30.07
C GLN A 340 10.60 5.74 29.14
N ILE A 341 10.48 6.17 27.87
CA ILE A 341 11.55 6.07 26.86
C ILE A 341 12.16 7.43 26.52
N ILE A 342 11.36 8.48 26.45
CA ILE A 342 11.87 9.82 26.13
C ILE A 342 12.26 10.53 27.41
N LYS A 343 13.36 10.07 28.01
CA LYS A 343 14.06 10.78 29.09
C LYS A 343 15.06 11.80 28.56
N SER A 344 15.32 11.79 27.25
CA SER A 344 16.25 12.72 26.62
C SER A 344 15.65 14.13 26.59
N ARG A 345 16.24 15.00 27.40
CA ARG A 345 15.90 16.42 27.52
C ARG A 345 15.91 17.14 26.16
N SER A 346 16.71 16.67 25.21
CA SER A 346 16.83 17.26 23.87
C SER A 346 15.60 17.02 23.00
N PHE A 347 14.98 15.84 23.07
CA PHE A 347 13.73 15.57 22.33
C PHE A 347 12.55 16.31 22.95
N ILE A 348 12.49 16.37 24.28
CA ILE A 348 11.43 17.11 24.98
C ILE A 348 11.49 18.60 24.61
N LYS A 349 12.67 19.23 24.70
CA LYS A 349 12.84 20.64 24.29
C LYS A 349 12.44 20.88 22.84
N TYR A 350 12.80 19.96 21.94
CA TYR A 350 12.47 20.06 20.52
C TYR A 350 10.95 20.00 20.29
N LEU A 351 10.27 19.02 20.87
CA LEU A 351 8.81 18.91 20.80
C LEU A 351 8.10 20.10 21.44
N SER A 352 8.60 20.61 22.58
CA SER A 352 8.07 21.82 23.20
C SER A 352 8.23 23.07 22.31
N SER A 353 9.34 23.20 21.59
CA SER A 353 9.52 24.30 20.64
C SER A 353 8.56 24.18 19.45
N ILE A 354 8.30 22.98 18.95
CA ILE A 354 7.29 22.76 17.90
C ILE A 354 5.90 23.07 18.44
N GLU A 355 5.57 22.64 19.66
CA GLU A 355 4.32 22.97 20.33
C GLU A 355 4.13 24.49 20.44
N GLU A 356 5.12 25.24 20.94
CA GLU A 356 5.11 26.71 20.99
C GLU A 356 4.92 27.34 19.60
N ASN A 357 5.56 26.79 18.56
CA ASN A 357 5.40 27.27 17.17
C ASN A 357 3.98 27.06 16.65
N ILE A 358 3.38 25.90 16.92
CA ILE A 358 2.00 25.62 16.54
C ILE A 358 1.04 26.59 17.26
N LEU A 359 1.25 26.78 18.56
CA LEU A 359 0.41 27.62 19.41
C LEU A 359 0.60 29.12 19.17
N SER A 360 1.74 29.56 18.69
CA SER A 360 1.95 30.99 18.41
C SER A 360 1.25 31.44 17.12
N SER A 361 1.02 30.55 16.16
CA SER A 361 0.50 30.97 14.84
C SER A 361 -0.31 29.91 14.08
N MET A 362 0.16 28.66 13.97
CA MET A 362 -0.40 27.69 13.02
C MET A 362 -1.81 27.21 13.39
N ALA A 363 -2.06 26.96 14.68
CA ALA A 363 -3.37 26.55 15.17
C ALA A 363 -4.44 27.64 14.99
N PHE A 364 -4.04 28.90 14.85
CA PHE A 364 -4.93 30.05 14.67
C PHE A 364 -5.08 30.48 13.21
N SER A 365 -4.54 29.72 12.27
CA SER A 365 -4.69 30.00 10.85
C SER A 365 -6.15 29.84 10.40
N ASN A 366 -6.58 30.58 9.37
CA ASN A 366 -7.98 30.57 8.89
C ASN A 366 -8.47 29.20 8.42
N LYS A 367 -7.55 28.28 8.08
CA LYS A 367 -7.86 26.93 7.61
C LYS A 367 -7.76 25.87 8.71
N SER A 368 -7.46 26.26 9.95
CA SER A 368 -7.28 25.30 11.03
C SER A 368 -8.60 24.64 11.43
N LEU A 369 -8.52 23.34 11.73
CA LEU A 369 -9.60 22.55 12.30
C LEU A 369 -10.00 23.02 13.70
N LEU A 370 -9.19 23.89 14.34
CA LEU A 370 -9.54 24.56 15.58
C LEU A 370 -10.88 25.30 15.47
N TRP A 371 -11.12 26.02 14.37
CA TRP A 371 -12.33 26.83 14.21
C TRP A 371 -13.59 25.98 14.17
N ASN A 372 -13.52 24.79 13.58
CA ASN A 372 -14.63 23.82 13.57
C ASN A 372 -14.91 23.32 14.99
N ASP A 373 -13.87 23.03 15.77
CA ASP A 373 -14.00 22.61 17.17
C ASP A 373 -14.59 23.72 18.04
N ILE A 374 -14.17 24.99 17.83
CA ILE A 374 -14.71 26.16 18.53
C ILE A 374 -16.18 26.38 18.16
N GLN A 375 -16.55 26.25 16.89
CA GLN A 375 -17.93 26.41 16.42
C GLN A 375 -18.86 25.36 17.03
N LEU A 376 -18.38 24.13 17.22
CA LEU A 376 -19.17 23.03 17.80
C LEU A 376 -19.25 23.09 19.34
N LYS A 377 -18.14 23.43 20.01
CA LYS A 377 -18.00 23.30 21.47
C LYS A 377 -18.08 24.63 22.23
N GLY A 378 -17.99 25.76 21.52
CA GLY A 378 -17.89 27.09 22.10
C GLY A 378 -16.50 27.38 22.67
N ILE A 379 -16.21 28.67 22.91
CA ILE A 379 -14.97 29.10 23.57
C ILE A 379 -15.13 28.92 25.08
N LEU A 380 -14.28 28.07 25.67
CA LEU A 380 -14.25 27.86 27.11
C LEU A 380 -13.50 29.01 27.79
N SER A 381 -14.08 29.59 28.85
CA SER A 381 -13.42 30.61 29.66
C SER A 381 -12.25 30.02 30.45
N TYR A 382 -11.17 30.79 30.62
CA TYR A 382 -10.00 30.40 31.42
C TYR A 382 -10.39 29.95 32.84
N LYS A 383 -11.38 30.58 33.46
CA LYS A 383 -11.88 30.22 34.80
C LYS A 383 -12.48 28.81 34.85
N THR A 384 -13.10 28.38 33.76
CA THR A 384 -13.67 27.03 33.59
C THR A 384 -12.59 26.00 33.31
N ILE A 385 -11.51 26.39 32.61
CA ILE A 385 -10.36 25.52 32.34
C ILE A 385 -9.53 25.30 33.61
N SER A 386 -9.31 26.35 34.41
CA SER A 386 -8.55 26.27 35.66
C SER A 386 -9.25 25.43 36.73
N SER A 387 -10.59 25.44 36.78
CA SER A 387 -11.36 24.60 37.72
C SER A 387 -11.35 23.12 37.32
N ILE A 388 -11.33 22.80 36.03
CA ILE A 388 -11.08 21.43 35.53
C ILE A 388 -9.66 20.98 35.89
N GLN A 389 -8.67 21.87 35.83
CA GLN A 389 -7.30 21.59 36.24
C GLN A 389 -7.15 21.38 37.76
N PHE A 390 -7.82 22.18 38.59
CA PHE A 390 -7.75 22.04 40.05
C PHE A 390 -8.38 20.74 40.56
N ASN A 391 -9.48 20.29 39.93
CA ASN A 391 -10.08 18.99 40.23
C ASN A 391 -9.19 17.79 39.84
N LEU A 392 -8.19 18.00 38.97
CA LEU A 392 -7.20 16.99 38.57
C LEU A 392 -5.95 17.00 39.46
N THR A 393 -5.65 18.10 40.15
CA THR A 393 -4.45 18.20 41.01
C THR A 393 -4.65 17.65 42.42
N ASP A 394 -5.87 17.67 42.96
CA ASP A 394 -6.17 17.09 44.29
C ASP A 394 -6.39 15.57 44.27
N LYS A 395 -6.39 14.97 43.07
CA LYS A 395 -6.33 13.51 42.87
C LYS A 395 -5.07 13.14 42.12
N SER A 396 -3.93 13.17 42.81
CA SER A 396 -2.77 12.41 42.34
C SER A 396 -3.17 10.96 42.05
N LEU A 397 -2.80 10.46 40.85
CA LEU A 397 -2.69 9.04 40.48
C LEU A 397 -3.91 8.28 39.88
N SER A 398 -4.90 8.93 39.26
CA SER A 398 -5.95 8.18 38.54
C SER A 398 -5.80 8.21 36.99
N PRO A 399 -5.98 7.08 36.28
CA PRO A 399 -5.75 6.96 34.83
C PRO A 399 -6.94 7.49 33.99
N THR A 400 -7.72 8.43 34.53
CA THR A 400 -9.09 8.75 34.11
C THR A 400 -9.22 9.86 33.06
N ASN A 401 -8.12 10.40 32.53
CA ASN A 401 -8.21 11.36 31.43
C ASN A 401 -8.53 10.64 30.12
N ASN A 402 -9.79 10.76 29.67
CA ASN A 402 -10.27 10.37 28.34
C ASN A 402 -9.25 10.81 27.27
N LEU A 403 -8.67 9.88 26.52
CA LEU A 403 -7.83 10.22 25.35
C LEU A 403 -8.62 11.03 24.32
N THR A 404 -9.96 10.92 24.33
CA THR A 404 -10.90 11.75 23.57
C THR A 404 -11.14 13.16 24.13
N SER A 405 -10.91 13.42 25.43
CA SER A 405 -11.05 14.77 26.00
C SER A 405 -9.79 15.63 25.83
N ILE A 406 -8.67 15.05 25.39
CA ILE A 406 -7.47 15.79 24.96
C ILE A 406 -7.75 16.57 23.65
N LEU A 407 -8.75 16.16 22.86
CA LEU A 407 -9.24 16.97 21.73
C LEU A 407 -10.04 18.23 22.15
N ILE A 408 -10.23 18.48 23.45
CA ILE A 408 -11.10 19.57 23.97
C ILE A 408 -10.38 20.50 24.97
N GLN A 409 -9.14 20.21 25.37
CA GLN A 409 -8.45 21.02 26.40
C GLN A 409 -7.37 21.94 25.83
N SER A 410 -7.38 23.18 26.32
CA SER A 410 -6.41 24.23 26.03
C SER A 410 -4.98 23.79 26.37
N PRO A 411 -3.98 24.20 25.57
CA PRO A 411 -2.62 23.73 25.70
C PRO A 411 -1.90 24.59 26.72
N ASN A 412 -1.91 24.13 27.97
CA ASN A 412 -1.00 24.62 28.99
C ASN A 412 -0.67 23.48 29.96
N LYS A 413 0.48 22.84 29.73
CA LYS A 413 1.59 22.76 30.70
C LYS A 413 2.68 21.81 30.20
N THR A 414 3.88 22.35 30.01
CA THR A 414 5.12 21.62 30.26
C THR A 414 5.56 21.91 31.70
N ASN A 415 5.76 20.85 32.47
CA ASN A 415 6.46 20.92 33.75
C ASN A 415 7.93 21.22 33.49
N VAL A 416 8.33 22.49 33.63
CA VAL A 416 9.70 22.86 34.00
C VAL A 416 9.57 23.75 35.23
N SER A 417 10.02 23.24 36.37
CA SER A 417 10.17 24.04 37.59
C SER A 417 11.22 25.13 37.36
N ARG A 418 10.78 26.29 36.86
CA ARG A 418 11.51 27.54 37.09
C ARG A 418 11.03 28.09 38.44
N LYS A 419 11.83 27.89 39.48
CA LYS A 419 11.75 28.72 40.69
C LYS A 419 12.14 30.13 40.29
N LEU A 420 11.15 30.93 39.95
CA LEU A 420 11.24 32.38 39.87
C LEU A 420 10.18 32.88 40.86
N PHE A 421 10.66 33.52 41.93
CA PHE A 421 9.93 34.00 43.11
C PHE A 421 9.67 32.95 44.20
N GLN A 422 10.64 32.88 45.12
CA GLN A 422 10.36 32.68 46.53
C GLN A 422 9.67 33.97 47.02
N SER A 423 8.44 33.84 47.51
CA SER A 423 7.87 34.82 48.43
C SER A 423 7.30 34.06 49.61
N ASP A 424 8.03 34.15 50.72
CA ASP A 424 7.58 33.74 52.03
C ASP A 424 6.31 34.51 52.46
N ARG A 425 5.54 33.83 53.32
CA ARG A 425 4.60 34.34 54.34
C ARG A 425 3.17 34.70 53.94
N SER A 426 2.29 33.84 54.46
CA SER A 426 1.23 34.08 55.44
C SER A 426 0.27 35.28 55.29
N ASP A 427 -1.01 34.92 55.50
CA ASP A 427 -2.10 35.67 56.12
C ASP A 427 -3.22 36.22 55.24
N GLN A 428 -4.36 35.53 55.41
CA GLN A 428 -5.68 36.06 55.76
C GLN A 428 -6.31 37.20 54.93
N SER A 429 -7.42 36.80 54.31
CA SER A 429 -8.73 37.47 54.39
C SER A 429 -9.05 38.72 53.56
N THR A 430 -10.33 38.76 53.18
CA THR A 430 -11.15 39.92 52.77
C THR A 430 -11.00 40.51 51.37
N VAL A 431 -11.91 40.07 50.49
CA VAL A 431 -12.88 40.87 49.70
C VAL A 431 -12.54 42.36 49.50
N ARG A 432 -12.43 42.78 48.22
CA ARG A 432 -13.16 43.95 47.69
C ARG A 432 -13.08 44.03 46.16
N THR A 433 -14.27 44.04 45.57
CA THR A 433 -14.66 44.59 44.27
C THR A 433 -14.04 45.97 44.03
N PHE A 434 -13.67 46.30 42.79
CA PHE A 434 -14.06 47.56 42.13
C PHE A 434 -13.75 47.51 40.62
N PHE A 435 -14.69 48.09 39.86
CA PHE A 435 -14.68 48.37 38.44
C PHE A 435 -13.50 49.28 38.03
N PHE A 436 -12.82 48.97 36.93
CA PHE A 436 -13.01 49.60 35.61
C PHE A 436 -12.33 48.74 34.54
#